data_AF-A0A2N6PRX7-F1
#
_entry.id   AF-A0A2N6PRX7-F1
#
_cell.length_a   1.000
_cell.length_b   1.000
_cell.length_c   1.000
_cell.angle_alpha   90.00
_cell.angle_beta   90.00
_cell.angle_gamma   90.00
#
_symmetry.space_group_name_H-M   'P 1'
#
loop_
_entity.id
_entity.type
_entity.pdbx_description
1 polymer ?
#
loop_
_entity_poly.entity_id
_entity_poly.type
_entity_poly.pdbx_seq_one_letter_code
_entity_poly.pdbx_strand_id
1 'polypeptide(L)'
;MKKEMKHALVALGLSTLLVPTFASQVVYAQENDIDSSNESFYKTRADLKSAVRNYSEQVKKKILKEIDDIDWYTVQFKEVDVLKLKNAIVKKIDEVIEEREENINRFSKGDDYDSSDIEVTINRMKGDMPNSLEYVFDIARIKKFDLLLQQVEKDSNLYSSVEKEKLISDLKSFYGPLTGWSLPRSRHFGDDEPYNDSNLTLKEYVQKLSTFYNKVDKWSPSLIPTEKNIREINAVAFMEKTAISNDDTLSKADKVSMFSKIDDIVEEGIHKIRKEAGLVYKEETVRHMLSAEELSVFTKRIEDVYQGKAKPKVTKEEAIQAVSTGTSTSSSSQATLTANGETKKDYQASKWFKEYGKWYYNDLSGNLVRNRWVGRYYLKADASMAASEWIYDEDYKSWFYVDSTGSYVEKAWQGEYYLKRGGYMAKSEWVFDSQYDSWYYLNQDGKYARNQWIKDGDKWYYLLADGKLAKNMTINGYKVNEKGEWV
;
A
#
# COMPACT_ATOMS: atom_id res chain seq x y z
N MET A 1 -0.24 68.53 -63.92
CA MET A 1 -1.08 68.95 -62.77
C MET A 1 -0.89 67.94 -61.66
N LYS A 2 -0.45 68.42 -60.48
CA LYS A 2 -0.49 67.82 -59.12
C LYS A 2 0.11 66.40 -58.96
N LYS A 3 1.32 66.30 -58.38
CA LYS A 3 1.61 66.09 -56.94
C LYS A 3 1.32 64.62 -56.53
N GLU A 4 2.18 63.87 -55.84
CA GLU A 4 3.37 64.21 -55.06
C GLU A 4 4.18 62.92 -54.77
N MET A 5 5.51 63.01 -54.86
CA MET A 5 6.47 62.15 -54.16
C MET A 5 6.52 62.50 -52.67
N LYS A 6 6.81 61.52 -51.81
CA LYS A 6 7.79 61.56 -50.69
C LYS A 6 7.82 60.18 -49.99
N HIS A 7 8.91 59.41 -50.13
CA HIS A 7 10.11 59.36 -49.25
C HIS A 7 9.77 58.94 -47.79
N ALA A 8 10.48 58.09 -47.05
CA ALA A 8 11.57 57.09 -47.22
C ALA A 8 11.90 56.54 -45.80
N LEU A 9 12.70 55.44 -45.73
CA LEU A 9 13.41 54.86 -44.55
C LEU A 9 12.55 54.15 -43.49
N VAL A 10 12.88 53.03 -42.83
CA VAL A 10 14.07 52.16 -42.60
C VAL A 10 13.47 50.90 -41.93
N ALA A 11 13.81 49.64 -42.25
CA ALA A 11 15.00 48.95 -41.76
C ALA A 11 15.12 47.52 -42.34
N LEU A 12 16.34 47.22 -42.80
CA LEU A 12 17.10 45.98 -42.56
C LEU A 12 16.53 44.63 -43.04
N GLY A 13 17.02 44.22 -44.21
CA GLY A 13 17.88 43.05 -44.30
C GLY A 13 17.22 41.72 -44.66
N LEU A 14 17.24 41.37 -45.95
CA LEU A 14 17.44 39.99 -46.42
C LEU A 14 17.69 40.00 -47.94
N SER A 15 18.96 39.83 -48.31
CA SER A 15 19.38 39.49 -49.67
C SER A 15 19.64 37.99 -49.75
N THR A 16 19.30 37.42 -50.92
CA THR A 16 19.82 36.15 -51.49
C THR A 16 19.41 34.87 -50.73
N LEU A 17 18.81 33.83 -51.31
CA LEU A 17 19.06 33.18 -52.60
C LEU A 17 18.00 32.06 -52.77
N LEU A 18 17.88 31.61 -54.03
CA LEU A 18 17.51 30.26 -54.47
C LEU A 18 16.04 29.83 -54.41
N VAL A 19 15.43 29.93 -55.59
CA VAL A 19 14.27 29.18 -56.08
C VAL A 19 14.43 27.67 -55.84
N PRO A 20 13.48 27.00 -55.16
CA PRO A 20 13.34 25.55 -55.26
C PRO A 20 12.49 25.21 -56.48
N THR A 21 13.14 24.52 -57.41
CA THR A 21 12.59 23.85 -58.59
C THR A 21 11.37 22.99 -58.27
N PHE A 22 10.43 22.98 -59.22
CA PHE A 22 9.25 22.14 -59.53
C PHE A 22 9.06 20.72 -58.91
N ALA A 23 9.97 20.19 -58.09
CA ALA A 23 9.86 18.88 -57.44
C ALA A 23 8.91 18.87 -56.21
N SER A 24 8.69 20.00 -55.54
CA SER A 24 7.82 20.05 -54.34
C SER A 24 6.32 20.17 -54.65
N GLN A 25 5.92 20.54 -55.86
CA GLN A 25 4.50 20.57 -56.24
C GLN A 25 3.97 19.23 -56.75
N VAL A 26 4.86 18.29 -57.13
CA VAL A 26 4.46 16.93 -57.52
C VAL A 26 4.21 16.03 -56.30
N VAL A 27 4.88 16.28 -55.17
CA VAL A 27 4.67 15.49 -53.93
C VAL A 27 3.40 15.93 -53.19
N TYR A 28 3.01 17.21 -53.25
CA TYR A 28 1.80 17.70 -52.59
C TYR A 28 0.50 17.38 -53.36
N ALA A 29 0.60 17.07 -54.65
CA ALA A 29 -0.54 16.69 -55.47
C ALA A 29 -0.93 15.20 -55.34
N GLN A 30 -0.14 14.37 -54.64
CA GLN A 30 -0.50 12.97 -54.36
C GLN A 30 -1.27 12.76 -53.05
N GLU A 31 -1.43 13.79 -52.20
CA GLU A 31 -2.10 13.65 -50.90
C GLU A 31 -3.55 14.16 -50.85
N ASN A 32 -4.13 14.69 -51.94
CA ASN A 32 -5.50 15.26 -51.91
C ASN A 32 -6.41 14.93 -53.10
N ASP A 33 -6.10 13.94 -53.94
CA ASP A 33 -7.05 13.49 -54.98
C ASP A 33 -7.97 12.38 -54.42
N ILE A 34 -8.98 12.80 -53.66
CA ILE A 34 -10.19 12.01 -53.39
C ILE A 34 -11.26 12.49 -54.36
N ASP A 35 -11.10 12.20 -55.66
CA ASP A 35 -12.23 12.05 -56.58
C ASP A 35 -11.78 11.45 -57.93
N SER A 36 -11.67 10.12 -58.00
CA SER A 36 -11.78 9.41 -59.27
C SER A 36 -12.45 8.05 -59.06
N SER A 37 -13.70 7.96 -59.48
CA SER A 37 -14.46 6.72 -59.62
C SER A 37 -13.76 5.72 -60.55
N ASN A 38 -13.82 4.44 -60.16
CA ASN A 38 -13.55 3.19 -60.92
C ASN A 38 -12.13 2.61 -60.88
N GLU A 39 -11.85 1.71 -59.92
CA GLU A 39 -11.68 0.26 -60.13
C GLU A 39 -11.35 -0.43 -58.79
N SER A 40 -12.03 -1.53 -58.46
CA SER A 40 -11.88 -2.26 -57.20
C SER A 40 -10.50 -2.94 -57.10
N PHE A 41 -9.62 -2.44 -56.22
CA PHE A 41 -8.20 -2.80 -56.22
C PHE A 41 -7.76 -3.95 -55.29
N TYR A 42 -8.67 -4.67 -54.66
CA TYR A 42 -8.27 -5.74 -53.75
C TYR A 42 -9.30 -6.86 -53.78
N LYS A 43 -9.07 -7.84 -54.64
CA LYS A 43 -10.05 -8.91 -54.91
C LYS A 43 -9.79 -10.16 -54.09
N THR A 44 -8.63 -10.28 -53.44
CA THR A 44 -8.21 -11.53 -52.77
C THR A 44 -7.86 -11.36 -51.28
N ARG A 45 -7.88 -12.46 -50.52
CA ARG A 45 -7.40 -12.50 -49.14
C ARG A 45 -5.94 -12.01 -48.98
N ALA A 46 -5.10 -12.23 -49.99
CA ALA A 46 -3.70 -11.81 -50.00
C ALA A 46 -3.57 -10.28 -50.10
N ASP A 47 -4.46 -9.65 -50.86
CA ASP A 47 -4.54 -8.20 -51.02
C ASP A 47 -4.91 -7.52 -49.69
N LEU A 48 -5.91 -8.07 -48.99
CA LEU A 48 -6.31 -7.58 -47.67
C LEU A 48 -5.16 -7.69 -46.65
N LYS A 49 -4.49 -8.85 -46.56
CA LYS A 49 -3.31 -9.03 -45.68
C LYS A 49 -2.20 -8.01 -45.99
N SER A 50 -1.94 -7.79 -47.27
CA SER A 50 -0.92 -6.82 -47.72
C SER A 50 -1.29 -5.39 -47.32
N ALA A 51 -2.58 -5.02 -47.43
CA ALA A 51 -3.09 -3.73 -46.98
C ALA A 51 -2.96 -3.55 -45.45
N VAL A 52 -3.31 -4.58 -44.66
CA VAL A 52 -3.12 -4.59 -43.19
C VAL A 52 -1.66 -4.33 -42.83
N ARG A 53 -0.76 -5.09 -43.46
CA ARG A 53 0.67 -5.03 -43.18
C ARG A 53 1.26 -3.68 -43.56
N ASN A 54 0.90 -3.16 -44.74
CA ASN A 54 1.38 -1.84 -45.20
C ASN A 54 0.90 -0.72 -44.27
N TYR A 55 -0.40 -0.69 -43.95
CA TYR A 55 -0.95 0.29 -43.00
C TYR A 55 -0.26 0.22 -41.63
N SER A 56 -0.08 -0.99 -41.11
CA SER A 56 0.55 -1.18 -39.79
C SER A 56 2.02 -0.76 -39.76
N GLU A 57 2.77 -1.04 -40.84
CA GLU A 57 4.15 -0.59 -41.00
C GLU A 57 4.25 0.94 -41.16
N GLN A 58 3.27 1.60 -41.79
CA GLN A 58 3.22 3.07 -41.85
C GLN A 58 3.01 3.67 -40.45
N VAL A 59 2.09 3.11 -39.66
CA VAL A 59 1.87 3.54 -38.28
C VAL A 59 3.12 3.30 -37.42
N LYS A 60 3.75 2.13 -37.54
CA LYS A 60 5.01 1.80 -36.85
C LYS A 60 6.09 2.84 -37.14
N LYS A 61 6.32 3.17 -38.41
CA LYS A 61 7.30 4.21 -38.81
C LYS A 61 6.94 5.58 -38.25
N LYS A 62 5.65 5.96 -38.28
CA LYS A 62 5.17 7.23 -37.72
C LYS A 62 5.47 7.32 -36.22
N ILE A 63 5.09 6.32 -35.44
CA ILE A 63 5.30 6.29 -33.99
C ILE A 63 6.79 6.30 -33.65
N LEU A 64 7.61 5.51 -34.34
CA LEU A 64 9.06 5.48 -34.09
C LEU A 64 9.71 6.83 -34.38
N LYS A 65 9.28 7.53 -35.44
CA LYS A 65 9.72 8.89 -35.75
C LYS A 65 9.29 9.88 -34.68
N GLU A 66 8.05 9.83 -34.23
CA GLU A 66 7.56 10.68 -33.13
C GLU A 66 8.37 10.46 -31.85
N ILE A 67 8.78 9.21 -31.55
CA ILE A 67 9.66 8.89 -30.42
C ILE A 67 11.06 9.47 -30.60
N ASP A 68 11.62 9.44 -31.82
CA ASP A 68 12.92 10.02 -32.13
C ASP A 68 12.96 11.55 -31.98
N ASP A 69 11.83 12.22 -32.24
CA ASP A 69 11.70 13.67 -32.18
C ASP A 69 11.51 14.20 -30.72
N ILE A 70 11.51 13.31 -29.71
CA ILE A 70 11.28 13.66 -28.30
C ILE A 70 12.59 13.79 -27.52
N ASP A 71 12.69 14.86 -26.75
CA ASP A 71 13.71 15.00 -25.71
C ASP A 71 13.33 14.22 -24.45
N TRP A 72 13.70 12.93 -24.45
CA TRP A 72 13.45 11.98 -23.37
C TRP A 72 14.18 12.31 -22.07
N TYR A 73 15.18 13.18 -22.09
CA TYR A 73 15.90 13.59 -20.88
C TYR A 73 15.00 14.34 -19.90
N THR A 74 13.97 15.04 -20.41
CA THR A 74 12.97 15.76 -19.61
C THR A 74 12.21 14.88 -18.62
N VAL A 75 12.12 13.58 -18.88
CA VAL A 75 11.48 12.56 -18.03
C VAL A 75 12.47 11.54 -17.49
N GLN A 76 13.78 11.86 -17.49
CA GLN A 76 14.87 11.02 -16.97
C GLN A 76 15.07 9.68 -17.71
N PHE A 77 14.62 9.59 -18.95
CA PHE A 77 14.89 8.43 -19.80
C PHE A 77 16.29 8.52 -20.40
N LYS A 78 17.03 7.41 -20.34
CA LYS A 78 18.32 7.24 -21.05
C LYS A 78 18.09 6.60 -22.41
N GLU A 79 19.08 6.64 -23.29
CA GLU A 79 19.02 6.00 -24.62
C GLU A 79 18.61 4.52 -24.56
N VAL A 80 19.11 3.79 -23.56
CA VAL A 80 18.74 2.37 -23.32
C VAL A 80 17.25 2.20 -22.98
N ASP A 81 16.65 3.17 -22.29
CA ASP A 81 15.22 3.15 -21.95
C ASP A 81 14.37 3.44 -23.20
N VAL A 82 14.80 4.40 -24.01
CA VAL A 82 14.17 4.71 -25.31
C VAL A 82 14.26 3.52 -26.26
N LEU A 83 15.38 2.79 -26.28
CA LEU A 83 15.52 1.59 -27.08
C LEU A 83 14.57 0.47 -26.63
N LYS A 84 14.43 0.26 -25.32
CA LYS A 84 13.44 -0.68 -24.76
C LYS A 84 12.01 -0.29 -25.15
N LEU A 85 11.69 1.01 -25.09
CA LEU A 85 10.40 1.56 -25.51
C LEU A 85 10.10 1.24 -26.98
N LYS A 86 11.04 1.53 -27.88
CA LYS A 86 10.90 1.22 -29.31
C LYS A 86 10.69 -0.26 -29.55
N ASN A 87 11.47 -1.13 -28.90
CA ASN A 87 11.33 -2.58 -29.04
C ASN A 87 9.97 -3.09 -28.55
N ALA A 88 9.47 -2.57 -27.43
CA ALA A 88 8.15 -2.94 -26.90
C ALA A 88 7.01 -2.53 -27.85
N ILE A 89 7.08 -1.33 -28.43
CA ILE A 89 6.11 -0.83 -29.41
C ILE A 89 6.14 -1.67 -30.68
N VAL A 90 7.33 -1.95 -31.22
CA VAL A 90 7.50 -2.81 -32.40
C VAL A 90 6.87 -4.17 -32.15
N LYS A 91 7.22 -4.83 -31.05
CA LYS A 91 6.67 -6.14 -30.68
C LYS A 91 5.14 -6.11 -30.61
N LYS A 92 4.55 -5.07 -29.99
CA LYS A 92 3.11 -4.98 -29.87
C LYS A 92 2.41 -4.77 -31.21
N ILE A 93 2.96 -3.91 -32.07
CA ILE A 93 2.41 -3.70 -33.41
C ILE A 93 2.48 -5.01 -34.20
N ASP A 94 3.58 -5.76 -34.09
CA ASP A 94 3.73 -7.07 -34.73
C ASP A 94 2.68 -8.07 -34.18
N GLU A 95 2.40 -8.11 -32.88
CA GLU A 95 1.30 -8.91 -32.28
C GLU A 95 -0.08 -8.53 -32.85
N VAL A 96 -0.37 -7.23 -33.02
CA VAL A 96 -1.64 -6.76 -33.60
C VAL A 96 -1.75 -7.19 -35.07
N ILE A 97 -0.66 -7.11 -35.83
CA ILE A 97 -0.61 -7.59 -37.22
C ILE A 97 -0.93 -9.09 -37.27
N GLU A 98 -0.25 -9.89 -36.45
CA GLU A 98 -0.45 -11.36 -36.39
C GLU A 98 -1.91 -11.71 -36.03
N GLU A 99 -2.47 -11.09 -34.98
CA GLU A 99 -3.85 -11.34 -34.56
C GLU A 99 -4.86 -10.99 -35.67
N ARG A 100 -4.64 -9.89 -36.40
CA ARG A 100 -5.51 -9.46 -37.49
C ARG A 100 -5.37 -10.36 -38.72
N GLU A 101 -4.16 -10.77 -39.09
CA GLU A 101 -3.94 -11.75 -40.15
C GLU A 101 -4.62 -13.09 -39.83
N GLU A 102 -4.58 -13.55 -38.57
CA GLU A 102 -5.32 -14.72 -38.12
C GLU A 102 -6.84 -14.53 -38.20
N ASN A 103 -7.38 -13.39 -37.78
CA ASN A 103 -8.81 -13.10 -37.87
C ASN A 103 -9.28 -13.08 -39.33
N ILE A 104 -8.49 -12.52 -40.25
CA ILE A 104 -8.75 -12.56 -41.69
C ILE A 104 -8.84 -14.02 -42.17
N ASN A 105 -7.96 -14.91 -41.68
CA ASN A 105 -8.03 -16.33 -42.02
C ASN A 105 -9.28 -17.03 -41.47
N ARG A 106 -9.78 -16.63 -40.29
CA ARG A 106 -10.93 -17.25 -39.61
C ARG A 106 -12.30 -16.82 -40.13
N PHE A 107 -12.47 -15.55 -40.48
CA PHE A 107 -13.79 -14.98 -40.84
C PHE A 107 -14.06 -14.89 -42.35
N SER A 108 -13.07 -15.24 -43.18
CA SER A 108 -13.19 -15.25 -44.65
C SER A 108 -13.95 -16.48 -45.16
N LYS A 109 -15.24 -16.32 -45.49
CA LYS A 109 -16.04 -17.32 -46.23
C LYS A 109 -16.21 -16.90 -47.69
N GLY A 110 -15.13 -16.94 -48.46
CA GLY A 110 -15.14 -16.66 -49.91
C GLY A 110 -13.82 -16.08 -50.41
N ASP A 111 -13.52 -16.28 -51.70
CA ASP A 111 -12.29 -15.79 -52.35
C ASP A 111 -12.42 -14.36 -52.92
N ASP A 112 -13.63 -13.79 -52.97
CA ASP A 112 -13.91 -12.43 -53.47
C ASP A 112 -14.24 -11.47 -52.31
N TYR A 113 -13.54 -10.34 -52.26
CA TYR A 113 -13.79 -9.23 -51.34
C TYR A 113 -14.20 -7.97 -52.13
N ASP A 114 -15.20 -7.24 -51.64
CA ASP A 114 -15.51 -5.91 -52.16
C ASP A 114 -14.61 -4.84 -51.51
N SER A 115 -14.37 -3.73 -52.22
CA SER A 115 -13.58 -2.59 -51.73
C SER A 115 -14.11 -2.03 -50.41
N SER A 116 -15.42 -2.15 -50.18
CA SER A 116 -16.10 -1.75 -48.95
C SER A 116 -15.71 -2.59 -47.73
N ASP A 117 -15.46 -3.90 -47.89
CA ASP A 117 -15.04 -4.79 -46.79
C ASP A 117 -13.64 -4.45 -46.28
N ILE A 118 -12.79 -3.96 -47.17
CA ILE A 118 -11.41 -3.57 -46.85
C ILE A 118 -11.39 -2.22 -46.16
N GLU A 119 -12.19 -1.27 -46.61
CA GLU A 119 -12.33 0.02 -45.94
C GLU A 119 -12.90 -0.16 -44.52
N VAL A 120 -13.89 -1.04 -44.34
CA VAL A 120 -14.42 -1.41 -43.02
C VAL A 120 -13.34 -2.09 -42.16
N THR A 121 -12.54 -2.98 -42.74
CA THR A 121 -11.47 -3.67 -42.04
C THR A 121 -10.35 -2.72 -41.62
N ILE A 122 -9.93 -1.81 -42.50
CA ILE A 122 -8.94 -0.76 -42.21
C ILE A 122 -9.49 0.26 -41.20
N ASN A 123 -10.76 0.63 -41.27
CA ASN A 123 -11.37 1.54 -40.31
C ASN A 123 -11.53 0.88 -38.92
N ARG A 124 -11.79 -0.43 -38.85
CA ARG A 124 -11.69 -1.19 -37.60
C ARG A 124 -10.24 -1.22 -37.09
N MET A 125 -9.26 -1.40 -37.97
CA MET A 125 -7.83 -1.32 -37.61
C MET A 125 -7.42 0.05 -37.07
N LYS A 126 -7.96 1.15 -37.60
CA LYS A 126 -7.71 2.48 -37.03
C LYS A 126 -8.15 2.57 -35.57
N GLY A 127 -9.25 1.91 -35.19
CA GLY A 127 -9.72 1.85 -33.81
C GLY A 127 -8.98 0.85 -32.92
N ASP A 128 -8.45 -0.22 -33.52
CA ASP A 128 -7.69 -1.26 -32.82
C ASP A 128 -6.21 -0.93 -32.66
N MET A 129 -5.70 -0.01 -33.48
CA MET A 129 -4.30 0.36 -33.46
C MET A 129 -4.00 1.08 -32.14
N PRO A 130 -3.03 0.58 -31.36
CA PRO A 130 -2.73 1.13 -30.05
C PRO A 130 -2.45 2.63 -30.09
N ASN A 131 -3.06 3.37 -29.17
CA ASN A 131 -2.74 4.79 -29.02
C ASN A 131 -1.28 4.93 -28.56
N SER A 132 -0.43 5.57 -29.35
CA SER A 132 0.99 5.77 -29.02
C SER A 132 1.20 6.44 -27.66
N LEU A 133 0.25 7.27 -27.22
CA LEU A 133 0.28 7.92 -25.91
C LEU A 133 0.12 6.92 -24.75
N GLU A 134 -0.74 5.90 -24.88
CA GLU A 134 -0.99 4.89 -23.84
C GLU A 134 0.26 4.02 -23.60
N TYR A 135 0.98 3.67 -24.67
CA TYR A 135 2.22 2.89 -24.59
C TYR A 135 3.35 3.68 -23.94
N VAL A 136 3.49 4.94 -24.34
CA VAL A 136 4.48 5.83 -23.75
C VAL A 136 4.19 6.05 -22.26
N PHE A 137 2.91 6.16 -21.88
CA PHE A 137 2.51 6.24 -20.48
C PHE A 137 2.91 5.00 -19.67
N ASP A 138 2.53 3.81 -20.14
CA ASP A 138 2.81 2.56 -19.44
C ASP A 138 4.31 2.37 -19.21
N ILE A 139 5.11 2.72 -20.22
CA ILE A 139 6.57 2.57 -20.15
C ILE A 139 7.19 3.64 -19.25
N ALA A 140 6.69 4.87 -19.27
CA ALA A 140 7.08 5.90 -18.32
C ALA A 140 6.74 5.50 -16.87
N ARG A 141 5.56 4.89 -16.65
CA ARG A 141 5.14 4.37 -15.35
C ARG A 141 6.06 3.25 -14.86
N ILE A 142 6.37 2.28 -15.73
CA ILE A 142 7.32 1.19 -15.43
C ILE A 142 8.72 1.75 -15.14
N LYS A 143 9.18 2.77 -15.89
CA LYS A 143 10.47 3.40 -15.62
C LYS A 143 10.49 4.09 -14.26
N LYS A 144 9.41 4.77 -13.88
CA LYS A 144 9.26 5.37 -12.54
C LYS A 144 9.33 4.27 -11.47
N PHE A 145 8.65 3.14 -11.65
CA PHE A 145 8.78 1.97 -10.78
C PHE A 145 10.24 1.52 -10.63
N ASP A 146 10.95 1.33 -11.74
CA ASP A 146 12.35 0.88 -11.74
C ASP A 146 13.29 1.86 -11.00
N LEU A 147 13.08 3.17 -11.18
CA LEU A 147 13.87 4.21 -10.50
C LEU A 147 13.61 4.20 -8.98
N LEU A 148 12.35 4.05 -8.56
CA LEU A 148 11.99 3.95 -7.16
C LEU A 148 12.52 2.65 -6.54
N LEU A 149 12.49 1.54 -7.29
CA LEU A 149 13.06 0.26 -6.85
C LEU A 149 14.57 0.37 -6.66
N GLN A 150 15.30 1.00 -7.59
CA GLN A 150 16.73 1.25 -7.45
C GLN A 150 17.05 2.11 -6.23
N GLN A 151 16.22 3.10 -5.91
CA GLN A 151 16.37 3.88 -4.69
C GLN A 151 16.20 3.01 -3.43
N VAL A 152 15.17 2.16 -3.40
CA VAL A 152 14.94 1.21 -2.28
C VAL A 152 16.08 0.20 -2.14
N GLU A 153 16.66 -0.26 -3.26
CA GLU A 153 17.83 -1.14 -3.25
C GLU A 153 19.09 -0.45 -2.73
N LYS A 154 19.32 0.81 -3.13
CA LYS A 154 20.43 1.63 -2.64
C LYS A 154 20.34 1.86 -1.13
N ASP A 155 19.14 2.11 -0.63
CA ASP A 155 18.86 2.36 0.78
C ASP A 155 18.49 1.08 1.55
N SER A 156 18.83 -0.10 1.00
CA SER A 156 18.36 -1.39 1.53
C SER A 156 18.78 -1.67 2.98
N ASN A 157 19.79 -0.99 3.50
CA ASN A 157 20.24 -1.09 4.88
C ASN A 157 19.32 -0.36 5.88
N LEU A 158 18.42 0.51 5.40
CA LEU A 158 17.48 1.25 6.24
C LEU A 158 16.16 0.50 6.47
N TYR A 159 15.83 -0.45 5.60
CA TYR A 159 14.59 -1.22 5.66
C TYR A 159 14.79 -2.58 6.31
N SER A 160 13.75 -3.08 6.97
CA SER A 160 13.67 -4.52 7.25
C SER A 160 13.24 -5.30 6.01
N SER A 161 13.48 -6.62 5.99
CA SER A 161 13.02 -7.49 4.90
C SER A 161 11.51 -7.40 4.68
N VAL A 162 10.72 -7.41 5.76
CA VAL A 162 9.25 -7.34 5.70
C VAL A 162 8.77 -6.00 5.17
N GLU A 163 9.36 -4.91 5.66
CA GLU A 163 9.04 -3.55 5.19
C GLU A 163 9.40 -3.37 3.72
N LYS A 164 10.57 -3.88 3.31
CA LYS A 164 11.04 -3.84 1.92
C LYS A 164 10.11 -4.62 0.99
N GLU A 165 9.70 -5.84 1.37
CA GLU A 165 8.75 -6.64 0.58
C GLU A 165 7.42 -5.94 0.39
N LYS A 166 6.86 -5.37 1.48
CA LYS A 166 5.63 -4.60 1.42
C LYS A 166 5.77 -3.37 0.53
N LEU A 167 6.84 -2.60 0.70
CA LEU A 167 7.10 -1.41 -0.11
C LEU A 167 7.21 -1.74 -1.61
N ILE A 168 7.95 -2.79 -1.96
CA ILE A 168 8.07 -3.25 -3.35
C ILE A 168 6.70 -3.68 -3.90
N SER A 169 5.90 -4.38 -3.09
CA SER A 169 4.52 -4.75 -3.47
C SER A 169 3.65 -3.53 -3.73
N ASP A 170 3.67 -2.53 -2.84
CA ASP A 170 2.89 -1.31 -2.96
C ASP A 170 3.33 -0.49 -4.20
N LEU A 171 4.65 -0.36 -4.42
CA LEU A 171 5.21 0.27 -5.62
C LEU A 171 4.81 -0.47 -6.90
N LYS A 172 4.80 -1.81 -6.88
CA LYS A 172 4.39 -2.62 -8.02
C LYS A 172 2.90 -2.48 -8.31
N SER A 173 2.07 -2.38 -7.27
CA SER A 173 0.63 -2.13 -7.41
C SER A 173 0.37 -0.75 -8.03
N PHE A 174 1.14 0.27 -7.63
CA PHE A 174 0.91 1.65 -8.02
C PHE A 174 1.53 2.02 -9.40
N TYR A 175 2.77 1.58 -9.66
CA TYR A 175 3.51 1.92 -10.88
C TYR A 175 3.86 0.70 -11.76
N GLY A 176 3.76 -0.52 -11.25
CA GLY A 176 4.24 -1.72 -11.94
C GLY A 176 3.46 -2.10 -13.20
N PRO A 177 3.96 -3.09 -13.96
CA PRO A 177 3.25 -3.63 -15.12
C PRO A 177 2.01 -4.42 -14.69
N LEU A 178 0.88 -4.24 -15.40
CA LEU A 178 -0.36 -4.98 -15.18
C LEU A 178 -0.17 -6.45 -15.58
N THR A 179 0.19 -7.32 -14.64
CA THR A 179 0.22 -8.77 -14.88
C THR A 179 -1.17 -9.36 -14.63
N GLY A 180 -2.06 -9.31 -15.62
CA GLY A 180 -3.40 -9.92 -15.55
C GLY A 180 -4.41 -9.31 -16.53
N TRP A 181 -5.29 -10.15 -17.09
CA TRP A 181 -6.32 -9.82 -18.10
C TRP A 181 -7.47 -8.95 -17.58
N SER A 182 -7.13 -7.78 -17.04
CA SER A 182 -8.02 -6.64 -16.99
C SER A 182 -7.16 -5.40 -17.12
N LEU A 183 -7.17 -4.77 -18.29
CA LEU A 183 -7.04 -3.31 -18.31
C LEU A 183 -8.16 -2.79 -17.40
N PRO A 184 -7.91 -2.12 -16.27
CA PRO A 184 -8.90 -1.21 -15.76
C PRO A 184 -8.90 -0.05 -16.77
N ARG A 185 -9.61 -0.23 -17.89
CA ARG A 185 -10.04 0.89 -18.70
C ARG A 185 -10.82 1.79 -17.74
N SER A 186 -10.23 2.94 -17.45
CA SER A 186 -10.64 4.02 -16.56
C SER A 186 -9.88 4.11 -15.22
N ARG A 187 -9.04 5.16 -15.17
CA ARG A 187 -8.77 6.02 -14.01
C ARG A 187 -7.98 5.39 -12.86
N HIS A 188 -6.68 5.14 -13.04
CA HIS A 188 -5.81 4.94 -11.88
C HIS A 188 -5.46 6.29 -11.23
N PHE A 189 -5.32 7.33 -12.06
CA PHE A 189 -5.02 8.70 -11.58
C PHE A 189 -6.11 9.71 -11.95
N GLY A 190 -7.26 9.24 -12.44
CA GLY A 190 -8.45 10.08 -12.65
C GLY A 190 -8.21 11.24 -13.62
N ASP A 191 -8.54 12.45 -13.18
CA ASP A 191 -8.39 13.68 -13.96
C ASP A 191 -6.93 14.14 -14.08
N ASP A 192 -6.00 13.55 -13.33
CA ASP A 192 -4.58 13.91 -13.39
C ASP A 192 -3.84 13.22 -14.55
N GLU A 193 -4.42 12.18 -15.17
CA GLU A 193 -3.82 11.53 -16.34
C GLU A 193 -3.71 12.50 -17.53
N PRO A 194 -2.52 12.69 -18.12
CA PRO A 194 -2.33 13.65 -19.20
C PRO A 194 -3.05 13.27 -20.50
N TYR A 195 -3.60 12.06 -20.61
CA TYR A 195 -4.27 11.53 -21.79
C TYR A 195 -5.72 12.01 -21.97
N ASN A 196 -6.32 12.67 -20.97
CA ASN A 196 -7.71 13.20 -21.03
C ASN A 196 -7.91 14.38 -22.00
N ASP A 197 -6.87 14.79 -22.74
CA ASP A 197 -6.90 15.86 -23.74
C ASP A 197 -6.68 15.24 -25.13
N SER A 198 -7.78 15.07 -25.88
CA SER A 198 -7.86 14.26 -27.10
C SER A 198 -7.05 14.78 -28.29
N ASN A 199 -6.36 15.93 -28.15
CA ASN A 199 -5.59 16.57 -29.22
C ASN A 199 -4.09 16.66 -28.93
N LEU A 200 -3.58 16.01 -27.87
CA LEU A 200 -2.15 16.11 -27.53
C LEU A 200 -1.27 15.37 -28.54
N THR A 201 -0.24 16.06 -29.01
CA THR A 201 0.90 15.40 -29.67
C THR A 201 1.71 14.61 -28.65
N LEU A 202 2.44 13.59 -29.09
CA LEU A 202 3.29 12.79 -28.21
C LEU A 202 4.35 13.64 -27.47
N LYS A 203 4.85 14.69 -28.12
CA LYS A 203 5.77 15.66 -27.51
C LYS A 203 5.13 16.44 -26.35
N GLU A 204 3.93 16.98 -26.54
CA GLU A 204 3.19 17.69 -25.50
C GLU A 204 2.80 16.75 -24.35
N TYR A 205 2.46 15.50 -24.68
CA TYR A 205 2.17 14.46 -23.71
C TYR A 205 3.37 14.18 -22.80
N VAL A 206 4.55 13.94 -23.37
CA VAL A 206 5.79 13.68 -22.60
C VAL A 206 6.17 14.87 -21.72
N GLN A 207 5.98 16.10 -22.19
CA GLN A 207 6.20 17.30 -21.37
C GLN A 207 5.25 17.37 -20.16
N LYS A 208 3.99 16.94 -20.33
CA LYS A 208 3.00 16.88 -19.24
C LYS A 208 3.28 15.74 -18.24
N LEU A 209 4.01 14.68 -18.63
CA LEU A 209 4.33 13.56 -17.73
C LEU A 209 5.12 13.99 -16.48
N SER A 210 6.05 14.95 -16.61
CA SER A 210 6.82 15.44 -15.47
C SER A 210 5.90 16.10 -14.42
N THR A 211 4.98 16.95 -14.88
CA THR A 211 3.95 17.57 -14.02
C THR A 211 3.02 16.53 -13.41
N PHE A 212 2.61 15.53 -14.18
CA PHE A 212 1.82 14.40 -13.69
C PHE A 212 2.52 13.69 -12.54
N TYR A 213 3.78 13.27 -12.72
CA TYR A 213 4.54 12.57 -11.67
C TYR A 213 4.67 13.44 -10.41
N ASN A 214 4.95 14.74 -10.55
CA ASN A 214 5.01 15.64 -9.40
C ASN A 214 3.68 15.70 -8.60
N LYS A 215 2.53 15.57 -9.27
CA LYS A 215 1.24 15.53 -8.60
C LYS A 215 1.00 14.17 -7.92
N VAL A 216 1.18 13.07 -8.65
CA VAL A 216 0.84 11.73 -8.15
C VAL A 216 1.85 11.18 -7.14
N ASP A 217 3.09 11.71 -7.12
CA ASP A 217 4.09 11.38 -6.10
C ASP A 217 3.61 11.76 -4.68
N LYS A 218 2.68 12.73 -4.56
CA LYS A 218 2.01 13.02 -3.27
C LYS A 218 1.13 11.87 -2.77
N TRP A 219 0.68 10.99 -3.66
CA TRP A 219 -0.18 9.84 -3.34
C TRP A 219 0.55 8.51 -3.52
N SER A 220 1.81 8.55 -3.98
CA SER A 220 2.62 7.35 -4.13
C SER A 220 2.89 6.69 -2.78
N PRO A 221 3.15 5.37 -2.78
CA PRO A 221 3.67 4.67 -1.62
C PRO A 221 4.86 5.43 -1.03
N SER A 222 4.88 5.57 0.30
CA SER A 222 5.98 6.24 0.98
C SER A 222 7.23 5.38 0.97
N LEU A 223 8.36 5.97 0.59
CA LEU A 223 9.66 5.31 0.67
C LEU A 223 10.32 5.50 2.05
N ILE A 224 9.71 6.23 2.98
CA ILE A 224 10.34 6.54 4.27
C ILE A 224 10.42 5.26 5.13
N PRO A 225 11.62 4.81 5.52
CA PRO A 225 11.77 3.68 6.44
C PRO A 225 11.21 4.00 7.82
N THR A 226 10.44 3.09 8.38
CA THR A 226 9.76 3.25 9.68
C THR A 226 10.21 2.21 10.70
N GLU A 227 10.53 1.01 10.23
CA GLU A 227 10.77 -0.15 11.08
C GLU A 227 11.96 0.05 12.01
N LYS A 228 13.02 0.74 11.57
CA LYS A 228 14.19 1.07 12.41
C LYS A 228 13.76 1.87 13.65
N ASN A 229 13.03 2.97 13.46
CA ASN A 229 12.59 3.83 14.55
C ASN A 229 11.57 3.12 15.46
N ILE A 230 10.69 2.29 14.88
CA ILE A 230 9.73 1.47 15.64
C ILE A 230 10.47 0.47 16.54
N ARG A 231 11.50 -0.21 16.01
CA ARG A 231 12.34 -1.15 16.78
C ARG A 231 13.09 -0.46 17.90
N GLU A 232 13.61 0.75 17.67
CA GLU A 232 14.30 1.50 18.71
C GLU A 232 13.37 1.86 19.88
N ILE A 233 12.15 2.36 19.60
CA ILE A 233 11.14 2.62 20.64
C ILE A 233 10.77 1.33 21.38
N ASN A 234 10.49 0.26 20.64
CA ASN A 234 10.09 -1.02 21.22
C ASN A 234 11.22 -1.66 22.06
N ALA A 235 12.48 -1.49 21.67
CA ALA A 235 13.62 -1.99 22.41
C ALA A 235 13.77 -1.28 23.77
N VAL A 236 13.63 0.05 23.81
CA VAL A 236 13.68 0.81 25.07
C VAL A 236 12.51 0.41 25.97
N ALA A 237 11.30 0.29 25.42
CA ALA A 237 10.14 -0.21 26.15
C ALA A 237 10.36 -1.61 26.72
N PHE A 238 10.97 -2.51 25.94
CA PHE A 238 11.29 -3.87 26.39
C PHE A 238 12.31 -3.86 27.54
N MET A 239 13.35 -3.03 27.45
CA MET A 239 14.37 -2.89 28.50
C MET A 239 13.73 -2.40 29.81
N GLU A 240 12.91 -1.35 29.74
CA GLU A 240 12.26 -0.77 30.92
C GLU A 240 11.23 -1.73 31.53
N LYS A 241 10.42 -2.39 30.70
CA LYS A 241 9.49 -3.41 31.18
C LYS A 241 10.20 -4.57 31.87
N THR A 242 11.37 -4.95 31.38
CA THR A 242 12.22 -5.97 32.01
C THR A 242 12.76 -5.48 33.36
N ALA A 243 13.19 -4.22 33.46
CA ALA A 243 13.66 -3.64 34.71
C ALA A 243 12.54 -3.59 35.77
N ILE A 244 11.38 -3.05 35.42
CA ILE A 244 10.17 -3.02 36.25
C ILE A 244 9.76 -4.43 36.71
N SER A 245 9.76 -5.40 35.80
CA SER A 245 9.38 -6.78 36.12
C SER A 245 10.28 -7.39 37.19
N ASN A 246 11.57 -7.07 37.15
CA ASN A 246 12.59 -7.58 38.08
C ASN A 246 12.73 -6.74 39.36
N ASP A 247 11.98 -5.65 39.51
CA ASP A 247 11.99 -4.87 40.74
C ASP A 247 11.08 -5.52 41.79
N ASP A 248 11.68 -6.17 42.78
CA ASP A 248 10.96 -6.83 43.87
C ASP A 248 10.29 -5.83 44.85
N THR A 249 10.64 -4.54 44.77
CA THR A 249 10.05 -3.48 45.61
C THR A 249 8.70 -2.99 45.09
N LEU A 250 8.40 -3.24 43.82
CA LEU A 250 7.14 -2.84 43.19
C LEU A 250 6.04 -3.87 43.41
N SER A 251 4.83 -3.40 43.72
CA SER A 251 3.66 -4.26 43.74
C SER A 251 3.27 -4.70 42.32
N LYS A 252 2.52 -5.81 42.19
CA LYS A 252 1.99 -6.25 40.88
C LYS A 252 1.16 -5.15 40.20
N ALA A 253 0.39 -4.38 40.98
CA ALA A 253 -0.44 -3.30 40.46
C ALA A 253 0.41 -2.13 39.90
N ASP A 254 1.50 -1.78 40.59
CA ASP A 254 2.41 -0.72 40.13
C ASP A 254 3.11 -1.13 38.83
N LYS A 255 3.56 -2.39 38.74
CA LYS A 255 4.18 -2.94 37.52
C LYS A 255 3.24 -2.84 36.31
N VAL A 256 1.98 -3.25 36.48
CA VAL A 256 0.96 -3.18 35.41
C VAL A 256 0.66 -1.74 35.02
N SER A 257 0.55 -0.82 36.00
CA SER A 257 0.33 0.60 35.73
C SER A 257 1.48 1.20 34.92
N MET A 258 2.73 0.89 35.29
CA MET A 258 3.93 1.34 34.56
C MET A 258 4.00 0.73 33.16
N PHE A 259 3.70 -0.56 32.99
CA PHE A 259 3.64 -1.19 31.66
C PHE A 259 2.63 -0.50 30.75
N SER A 260 1.45 -0.19 31.27
CA SER A 260 0.41 0.54 30.52
C SER A 260 0.88 1.93 30.09
N LYS A 261 1.54 2.69 30.99
CA LYS A 261 2.13 3.99 30.64
C LYS A 261 3.22 3.87 29.56
N ILE A 262 4.06 2.85 29.62
CA ILE A 262 5.06 2.57 28.59
C ILE A 262 4.36 2.28 27.25
N ASP A 263 3.31 1.44 27.24
CA ASP A 263 2.57 1.11 26.03
C ASP A 263 1.89 2.34 25.41
N ASP A 264 1.37 3.26 26.23
CA ASP A 264 0.81 4.54 25.75
C ASP A 264 1.86 5.36 24.97
N ILE A 265 3.07 5.47 25.52
CA ILE A 265 4.15 6.23 24.91
C ILE A 265 4.66 5.54 23.64
N VAL A 266 4.74 4.21 23.64
CA VAL A 266 5.10 3.42 22.47
C VAL A 266 4.07 3.61 21.36
N GLU A 267 2.77 3.50 21.66
CA GLU A 267 1.70 3.72 20.68
C GLU A 267 1.75 5.14 20.09
N GLU A 268 1.97 6.15 20.94
CA GLU A 268 2.14 7.54 20.51
C GLU A 268 3.35 7.72 19.59
N GLY A 269 4.50 7.14 19.94
CA GLY A 269 5.73 7.20 19.15
C GLY A 269 5.60 6.48 17.81
N ILE A 270 5.02 5.28 17.78
CA ILE A 270 4.74 4.55 16.53
C ILE A 270 3.75 5.33 15.66
N HIS A 271 2.73 5.93 16.26
CA HIS A 271 1.78 6.78 15.53
C HIS A 271 2.49 7.98 14.89
N LYS A 272 3.36 8.67 15.64
CA LYS A 272 4.17 9.79 15.13
C LYS A 272 5.09 9.34 13.99
N ILE A 273 5.79 8.22 14.12
CA ILE A 273 6.64 7.65 13.07
C ILE A 273 5.83 7.41 11.78
N ARG A 274 4.68 6.74 11.90
CA ARG A 274 3.82 6.44 10.74
C ARG A 274 3.23 7.71 10.12
N LYS A 275 2.89 8.70 10.94
CA LYS A 275 2.37 9.99 10.50
C LYS A 275 3.42 10.76 9.69
N GLU A 276 4.62 10.96 10.21
CA GLU A 276 5.70 11.68 9.49
C GLU A 276 6.19 10.91 8.27
N ALA A 277 6.10 9.58 8.28
CA ALA A 277 6.34 8.76 7.10
C ALA A 277 5.20 8.86 6.05
N GLY A 278 4.10 9.57 6.32
CA GLY A 278 2.97 9.69 5.38
C GLY A 278 2.11 8.43 5.25
N LEU A 279 2.15 7.53 6.24
CA LEU A 279 1.37 6.28 6.27
C LEU A 279 0.00 6.45 6.97
N VAL A 280 -0.31 7.64 7.50
CA VAL A 280 -1.59 7.96 8.12
C VAL A 280 -2.35 8.92 7.23
N TYR A 281 -3.48 8.46 6.69
CA TYR A 281 -4.32 9.21 5.76
C TYR A 281 -5.06 10.32 6.53
N LYS A 282 -4.58 11.58 6.46
CA LYS A 282 -5.36 12.82 6.71
C LYS A 282 -4.59 14.16 6.69
N GLU A 283 -3.27 14.21 6.50
CA GLU A 283 -2.54 15.49 6.58
C GLU A 283 -1.50 15.66 5.46
N GLU A 284 -1.56 16.77 4.72
CA GLU A 284 -0.49 17.22 3.81
C GLU A 284 0.70 17.71 4.65
N THR A 285 1.62 16.80 4.97
CA THR A 285 2.86 17.11 5.69
C THR A 285 4.07 16.68 4.89
N VAL A 286 5.20 17.36 5.13
CA VAL A 286 6.51 17.00 4.55
C VAL A 286 6.91 15.64 5.11
N ARG A 287 6.93 14.61 4.24
CA ARG A 287 7.27 13.25 4.64
C ARG A 287 8.74 13.16 5.02
N HIS A 288 9.05 12.64 6.21
CA HIS A 288 10.40 12.42 6.67
C HIS A 288 10.48 11.29 7.70
N MET A 289 11.67 10.70 7.82
CA MET A 289 11.98 9.81 8.93
C MET A 289 12.25 10.66 10.17
N LEU A 290 11.71 10.28 11.33
CA LEU A 290 12.04 10.97 12.58
C LEU A 290 13.56 10.94 12.81
N SER A 291 14.10 12.10 13.15
CA SER A 291 15.48 12.28 13.61
C SER A 291 15.71 11.59 14.96
N ALA A 292 16.98 11.42 15.33
CA ALA A 292 17.34 10.87 16.64
C ALA A 292 16.81 11.74 17.79
N GLU A 293 16.79 13.05 17.60
CA GLU A 293 16.27 14.03 18.55
C GLU A 293 14.76 13.87 18.76
N GLU A 294 14.00 13.76 17.66
CA GLU A 294 12.54 13.54 17.72
C GLU A 294 12.18 12.19 18.31
N LEU A 295 12.93 11.15 17.95
CA LEU A 295 12.76 9.81 18.51
C LEU A 295 13.07 9.78 20.00
N SER A 296 14.09 10.53 20.43
CA SER A 296 14.53 10.61 21.83
C SER A 296 13.44 11.15 22.77
N VAL A 297 12.50 11.95 22.27
CA VAL A 297 11.36 12.43 23.07
C VAL A 297 10.55 11.26 23.63
N PHE A 298 10.33 10.22 22.83
CA PHE A 298 9.57 9.04 23.25
C PHE A 298 10.42 8.10 24.11
N THR A 299 11.67 7.84 23.74
CA THR A 299 12.53 6.92 24.49
C THR A 299 12.81 7.44 25.90
N LYS A 300 13.07 8.75 26.06
CA LYS A 300 13.25 9.36 27.39
C LYS A 300 11.99 9.28 28.23
N ARG A 301 10.82 9.54 27.64
CA ARG A 301 9.55 9.39 28.35
C ARG A 301 9.31 7.97 28.83
N ILE A 302 9.73 6.96 28.06
CA ILE A 302 9.67 5.55 28.45
C ILE A 302 10.60 5.27 29.64
N GLU A 303 11.86 5.70 29.54
CA GLU A 303 12.85 5.61 30.62
C GLU A 303 12.36 6.31 31.91
N ASP A 304 11.71 7.47 31.76
CA ASP A 304 11.17 8.26 32.88
C ASP A 304 9.99 7.57 33.59
N VAL A 305 9.33 6.57 32.98
CA VAL A 305 8.24 5.82 33.64
C VAL A 305 8.79 5.03 34.84
N TYR A 306 10.03 4.53 34.75
CA TYR A 306 10.64 3.72 35.78
C TYR A 306 11.97 4.30 36.24
N GLN A 307 11.93 5.04 37.35
CA GLN A 307 13.12 5.59 38.02
C GLN A 307 13.62 4.71 39.17
N GLY A 308 13.29 3.41 39.15
CA GLY A 308 13.70 2.47 40.18
C GLY A 308 15.18 2.08 40.08
N LYS A 309 15.65 1.27 41.03
CA LYS A 309 17.07 0.89 41.11
C LYS A 309 17.40 -0.40 40.35
N ALA A 310 16.40 -1.17 39.91
CA ALA A 310 16.65 -2.37 39.15
C ALA A 310 17.14 -1.99 37.75
N LYS A 311 18.27 -2.56 37.32
CA LYS A 311 18.77 -2.32 35.96
C LYS A 311 18.17 -3.33 34.99
N PRO A 312 17.91 -2.95 33.73
CA PRO A 312 17.63 -3.91 32.69
C PRO A 312 18.75 -4.97 32.66
N LYS A 313 18.39 -6.25 32.74
CA LYS A 313 19.35 -7.36 32.57
C LYS A 313 19.67 -7.65 31.10
N VAL A 314 19.25 -6.77 30.19
CA VAL A 314 19.31 -6.93 28.74
C VAL A 314 19.93 -5.68 28.15
N THR A 315 20.88 -5.85 27.24
CA THR A 315 21.52 -4.76 26.49
C THR A 315 20.59 -4.20 25.41
N LYS A 316 20.90 -3.02 24.88
CA LYS A 316 20.10 -2.41 23.81
C LYS A 316 20.10 -3.28 22.55
N GLU A 317 21.24 -3.89 22.24
CA GLU A 317 21.43 -4.77 21.10
C GLU A 317 20.59 -6.05 21.22
N GLU A 318 20.58 -6.67 22.40
CA GLU A 318 19.74 -7.84 22.70
C GLU A 318 18.24 -7.50 22.65
N ALA A 319 17.86 -6.33 23.16
CA ALA A 319 16.48 -5.85 23.08
C ALA A 319 16.05 -5.61 21.63
N ILE A 320 16.90 -5.00 20.80
CA ILE A 320 16.66 -4.81 19.36
C ILE A 320 16.49 -6.16 18.65
N GLN A 321 17.32 -7.16 18.96
CA GLN A 321 17.17 -8.51 18.40
C GLN A 321 15.87 -9.18 18.85
N ALA A 322 15.50 -9.05 20.13
CA ALA A 322 14.28 -9.63 20.67
C ALA A 322 13.01 -9.05 20.00
N VAL A 323 12.99 -7.74 19.72
CA VAL A 323 11.85 -7.11 19.02
C VAL A 323 11.87 -7.32 17.51
N SER A 324 13.03 -7.64 16.90
CA SER A 324 13.18 -7.82 15.45
C SER A 324 12.83 -9.23 14.95
N THR A 325 12.92 -10.25 15.80
CA THR A 325 12.75 -11.68 15.44
C THR A 325 11.30 -12.17 15.44
N GLY A 326 10.33 -11.25 15.55
CA GLY A 326 8.89 -11.54 15.44
C GLY A 326 8.40 -12.04 14.07
N THR A 327 9.29 -12.34 13.11
CA THR A 327 8.90 -12.92 11.80
C THR A 327 10.02 -13.80 11.22
N SER A 328 9.83 -15.13 11.34
CA SER A 328 10.36 -16.23 10.50
C SER A 328 11.84 -16.28 10.09
N THR A 329 12.62 -17.27 10.59
CA THR A 329 13.11 -18.45 9.81
C THR A 329 13.99 -19.43 10.63
N SER A 330 14.09 -20.63 10.08
CA SER A 330 14.64 -21.90 10.56
C SER A 330 16.05 -22.19 10.05
N SER A 331 16.93 -22.80 10.87
CA SER A 331 17.93 -23.79 10.40
C SER A 331 18.63 -24.55 11.55
N SER A 332 18.57 -25.88 11.43
CA SER A 332 19.46 -26.98 11.90
C SER A 332 20.00 -27.02 13.34
N SER A 333 19.64 -28.07 14.07
CA SER A 333 20.24 -28.49 15.34
C SER A 333 20.96 -29.84 15.21
N GLN A 334 22.19 -29.92 15.75
CA GLN A 334 22.85 -31.16 16.16
C GLN A 334 22.63 -31.35 17.66
N ALA A 335 22.31 -32.56 18.10
CA ALA A 335 21.94 -32.87 19.49
C ALA A 335 23.10 -33.47 20.30
N THR A 336 23.15 -33.17 21.60
CA THR A 336 23.93 -33.94 22.61
C THR A 336 23.06 -34.21 23.84
N LEU A 337 23.19 -35.42 24.42
CA LEU A 337 22.31 -35.96 25.47
C LEU A 337 22.83 -35.66 26.89
N THR A 338 21.92 -35.38 27.83
CA THR A 338 22.17 -35.53 29.29
C THR A 338 20.97 -36.17 30.01
N ALA A 339 21.29 -36.85 31.11
CA ALA A 339 20.41 -37.74 31.87
C ALA A 339 19.31 -37.01 32.65
N ASN A 340 18.13 -36.84 32.05
CA ASN A 340 16.86 -36.70 32.79
C ASN A 340 15.61 -37.05 31.96
N GLY A 341 15.73 -37.91 30.94
CA GLY A 341 14.59 -38.43 30.17
C GLY A 341 13.85 -37.40 29.29
N GLU A 342 14.07 -36.10 29.49
CA GLU A 342 13.63 -35.06 28.58
C GLU A 342 14.71 -34.86 27.52
N THR A 343 14.33 -35.09 26.26
CA THR A 343 15.10 -34.64 25.11
C THR A 343 15.14 -33.11 25.17
N LYS A 344 16.22 -32.56 25.73
CA LYS A 344 16.62 -31.18 25.47
C LYS A 344 16.99 -31.10 23.99
N LYS A 345 15.98 -30.99 23.13
CA LYS A 345 16.17 -30.45 21.78
C LYS A 345 16.75 -29.06 22.03
N ASP A 346 17.81 -28.75 21.30
CA ASP A 346 18.57 -27.51 21.41
C ASP A 346 17.72 -26.35 20.87
N TYR A 347 16.64 -26.06 21.58
CA TYR A 347 15.72 -25.01 21.21
C TYR A 347 16.42 -23.69 21.50
N GLN A 348 16.82 -23.05 20.42
CA GLN A 348 17.35 -21.69 20.40
C GLN A 348 16.54 -20.80 21.37
N ALA A 349 17.26 -20.10 22.24
CA ALA A 349 16.72 -19.19 23.25
C ALA A 349 15.69 -18.21 22.65
N SER A 350 14.60 -17.94 23.39
CA SER A 350 13.57 -16.94 23.04
C SER A 350 12.95 -17.11 21.64
N LYS A 351 12.53 -18.33 21.29
CA LYS A 351 12.02 -18.65 19.94
C LYS A 351 10.65 -19.32 19.95
N TRP A 352 9.77 -18.87 19.05
CA TRP A 352 8.52 -19.55 18.69
C TRP A 352 8.80 -20.73 17.75
N PHE A 353 8.14 -21.86 17.98
CA PHE A 353 8.22 -23.02 17.10
C PHE A 353 6.89 -23.77 17.07
N LYS A 354 6.66 -24.52 15.99
CA LYS A 354 5.44 -25.30 15.78
C LYS A 354 5.75 -26.78 15.78
N GLU A 355 5.03 -27.55 16.58
CA GLU A 355 5.19 -29.00 16.69
C GLU A 355 3.80 -29.66 16.78
N TYR A 356 3.58 -30.72 16.01
CA TYR A 356 2.28 -31.41 15.90
C TYR A 356 1.07 -30.48 15.69
N GLY A 357 1.27 -29.41 14.90
CA GLY A 357 0.20 -28.45 14.59
C GLY A 357 -0.03 -27.36 15.66
N LYS A 358 0.61 -27.44 16.83
CA LYS A 358 0.49 -26.48 17.93
C LYS A 358 1.73 -25.57 18.00
N TRP A 359 1.54 -24.33 18.45
CA TRP A 359 2.63 -23.37 18.67
C TRP A 359 3.14 -23.43 20.10
N TYR A 360 4.44 -23.22 20.28
CA TYR A 360 5.16 -23.24 21.54
C TYR A 360 6.20 -22.12 21.55
N TYR A 361 6.63 -21.70 22.73
CA TYR A 361 7.68 -20.69 22.92
C TYR A 361 8.68 -21.15 23.98
N ASN A 362 9.98 -20.98 23.72
CA ASN A 362 11.02 -21.22 24.72
C ASN A 362 11.58 -19.91 25.27
N ASP A 363 11.95 -19.90 26.54
CA ASP A 363 12.62 -18.79 27.19
C ASP A 363 14.11 -18.70 26.81
N LEU A 364 14.83 -17.74 27.40
CA LEU A 364 16.26 -17.50 27.16
C LEU A 364 17.14 -18.69 27.55
N SER A 365 16.66 -19.58 28.41
CA SER A 365 17.36 -20.79 28.85
C SER A 365 16.99 -22.03 28.03
N GLY A 366 16.18 -21.84 26.98
CA GLY A 366 15.69 -22.92 26.12
C GLY A 366 14.55 -23.74 26.75
N ASN A 367 13.96 -23.27 27.86
CA ASN A 367 12.86 -23.98 28.51
C ASN A 367 11.51 -23.54 27.95
N LEU A 368 10.57 -24.47 27.82
CA LEU A 368 9.20 -24.18 27.40
C LEU A 368 8.50 -23.21 28.37
N VAL A 369 7.97 -22.12 27.82
CA VAL A 369 7.15 -21.17 28.55
C VAL A 369 5.74 -21.72 28.72
N ARG A 370 5.20 -21.58 29.94
CA ARG A 370 3.90 -22.11 30.37
C ARG A 370 3.20 -21.12 31.29
N ASN A 371 1.88 -21.17 31.29
CA ASN A 371 0.95 -20.41 32.15
C ASN A 371 1.29 -18.92 32.23
N ARG A 372 1.61 -18.30 31.09
CA ARG A 372 1.90 -16.87 31.02
C ARG A 372 1.80 -16.33 29.60
N TRP A 373 1.69 -15.02 29.52
CA TRP A 373 1.74 -14.29 28.26
C TRP A 373 3.17 -14.14 27.74
N VAL A 374 3.30 -14.22 26.41
CA VAL A 374 4.49 -13.85 25.64
C VAL A 374 4.01 -12.92 24.53
N GLY A 375 4.24 -11.62 24.72
CA GLY A 375 3.63 -10.59 23.87
C GLY A 375 2.10 -10.67 23.92
N ARG A 376 1.46 -10.87 22.77
CA ARG A 376 -0.01 -10.96 22.66
C ARG A 376 -0.58 -12.37 22.82
N TYR A 377 0.26 -13.36 23.09
CA TYR A 377 -0.11 -14.79 23.06
C TYR A 377 0.00 -15.41 24.45
N TYR A 378 -0.95 -16.27 24.81
CA TYR A 378 -0.91 -17.00 26.07
C TYR A 378 -0.42 -18.44 25.87
N LEU A 379 0.60 -18.86 26.64
CA LEU A 379 1.09 -20.24 26.65
C LEU A 379 0.42 -20.98 27.81
N LYS A 380 -0.28 -22.07 27.49
CA LYS A 380 -1.05 -22.86 28.46
C LYS A 380 -0.16 -23.76 29.31
N ALA A 381 -0.77 -24.52 30.22
CA ALA A 381 -0.05 -25.45 31.09
C ALA A 381 0.71 -26.53 30.31
N ASP A 382 0.16 -26.97 29.17
CA ASP A 382 0.81 -27.92 28.25
C ASP A 382 1.87 -27.26 27.35
N ALA A 383 2.20 -25.98 27.58
CA ALA A 383 3.05 -25.10 26.79
C ALA A 383 2.53 -24.76 25.39
N SER A 384 1.35 -25.25 25.01
CA SER A 384 0.78 -24.86 23.73
C SER A 384 0.19 -23.46 23.80
N MET A 385 0.34 -22.71 22.71
CA MET A 385 -0.31 -21.42 22.52
C MET A 385 -1.83 -21.59 22.48
N ALA A 386 -2.54 -20.77 23.25
CA ALA A 386 -3.99 -20.68 23.19
C ALA A 386 -4.45 -20.09 21.85
N ALA A 387 -5.59 -20.56 21.33
CA ALA A 387 -6.23 -19.99 20.14
C ALA A 387 -7.74 -20.21 20.16
N SER A 388 -8.51 -19.17 19.79
CA SER A 388 -9.98 -19.18 19.79
C SER A 388 -10.62 -19.58 21.13
N GLU A 389 -10.01 -19.20 22.26
CA GLU A 389 -10.42 -19.67 23.58
C GLU A 389 -10.35 -18.57 24.65
N TRP A 390 -11.14 -18.76 25.72
CA TRP A 390 -11.11 -17.89 26.89
C TRP A 390 -10.03 -18.36 27.86
N ILE A 391 -9.24 -17.41 28.36
CA ILE A 391 -8.18 -17.62 29.34
C ILE A 391 -8.52 -16.83 30.58
N TYR A 392 -8.60 -17.50 31.72
CA TYR A 392 -8.55 -16.81 33.01
C TYR A 392 -7.10 -16.74 33.45
N ASP A 393 -6.60 -15.54 33.62
CA ASP A 393 -5.25 -15.31 34.11
C ASP A 393 -5.29 -14.93 35.58
N GLU A 394 -4.73 -15.80 36.42
CA GLU A 394 -4.69 -15.64 37.87
C GLU A 394 -3.84 -14.43 38.32
N ASP A 395 -2.83 -14.05 37.53
CA ASP A 395 -2.00 -12.89 37.83
C ASP A 395 -2.76 -11.58 37.60
N TYR A 396 -3.59 -11.54 36.56
CA TYR A 396 -4.41 -10.38 36.22
C TYR A 396 -5.81 -10.41 36.83
N LYS A 397 -6.22 -11.54 37.43
CA LYS A 397 -7.56 -11.79 38.01
C LYS A 397 -8.69 -11.42 37.04
N SER A 398 -8.47 -11.71 35.76
CA SER A 398 -9.36 -11.32 34.68
C SER A 398 -9.44 -12.41 33.63
N TRP A 399 -10.58 -12.43 32.93
CA TRP A 399 -10.74 -13.18 31.71
C TRP A 399 -10.17 -12.39 30.52
N PHE A 400 -9.60 -13.12 29.58
CA PHE A 400 -9.11 -12.68 28.29
C PHE A 400 -9.65 -13.62 27.23
N TYR A 401 -9.83 -13.12 26.02
CA TYR A 401 -10.14 -13.97 24.87
C TYR A 401 -9.04 -13.84 23.83
N VAL A 402 -8.55 -14.97 23.33
CA VAL A 402 -7.62 -15.00 22.20
C VAL A 402 -8.34 -15.43 20.93
N ASP A 403 -8.08 -14.75 19.82
CA ASP A 403 -8.70 -15.05 18.53
C ASP A 403 -8.08 -16.28 17.84
N SER A 404 -8.48 -16.55 16.59
CA SER A 404 -7.97 -17.68 15.81
C SER A 404 -6.48 -17.62 15.48
N THR A 405 -5.86 -16.44 15.61
CA THR A 405 -4.42 -16.24 15.48
C THR A 405 -3.69 -16.46 16.80
N GLY A 406 -4.42 -16.56 17.92
CA GLY A 406 -3.89 -16.69 19.27
C GLY A 406 -3.57 -15.37 19.95
N SER A 407 -3.78 -14.24 19.27
CA SER A 407 -3.62 -12.91 19.87
C SER A 407 -4.80 -12.59 20.77
N TYR A 408 -4.56 -11.97 21.93
CA TYR A 408 -5.67 -11.44 22.73
C TYR A 408 -6.43 -10.36 21.96
N VAL A 409 -7.76 -10.40 22.10
CA VAL A 409 -8.72 -9.43 21.57
C VAL A 409 -8.83 -8.27 22.54
N GLU A 410 -8.90 -7.04 22.03
CA GLU A 410 -9.09 -5.83 22.84
C GLU A 410 -9.90 -4.79 22.08
N LYS A 411 -10.54 -3.87 22.83
CA LYS A 411 -11.44 -2.82 22.33
C LYS A 411 -12.54 -3.37 21.40
N ALA A 412 -13.00 -4.59 21.67
CA ALA A 412 -13.91 -5.31 20.78
C ALA A 412 -14.80 -6.28 21.55
N TRP A 413 -15.92 -6.63 20.93
CA TRP A 413 -16.87 -7.62 21.44
C TRP A 413 -16.44 -9.04 21.08
N GLN A 414 -16.59 -9.95 22.03
CA GLN A 414 -16.58 -11.39 21.80
C GLN A 414 -17.88 -11.99 22.38
N GLY A 415 -18.85 -12.24 21.50
CA GLY A 415 -20.18 -12.67 21.93
C GLY A 415 -20.85 -11.61 22.78
N GLU A 416 -21.26 -11.96 24.01
CA GLU A 416 -21.93 -11.04 24.95
C GLU A 416 -20.94 -10.25 25.84
N TYR A 417 -19.63 -10.40 25.62
CA TYR A 417 -18.58 -9.82 26.45
C TYR A 417 -17.80 -8.77 25.68
N TYR A 418 -17.32 -7.75 26.39
CA TYR A 418 -16.44 -6.73 25.82
C TYR A 418 -15.04 -6.88 26.39
N LEU A 419 -14.03 -6.97 25.51
CA LEU A 419 -12.63 -6.97 25.89
C LEU A 419 -12.12 -5.53 25.82
N LYS A 420 -11.73 -4.97 26.96
CA LYS A 420 -11.19 -3.62 27.07
C LYS A 420 -9.77 -3.58 26.51
N ARG A 421 -9.17 -2.39 26.50
CA ARG A 421 -7.75 -2.20 26.22
C ARG A 421 -6.89 -3.13 27.08
N GLY A 422 -5.86 -3.73 26.49
CA GLY A 422 -5.02 -4.73 27.15
C GLY A 422 -5.66 -6.12 27.28
N GLY A 423 -6.86 -6.33 26.71
CA GLY A 423 -7.53 -7.62 26.62
C GLY A 423 -8.39 -8.03 27.82
N TYR A 424 -8.48 -7.18 28.84
CA TYR A 424 -9.28 -7.46 30.04
C TYR A 424 -10.77 -7.50 29.70
N MET A 425 -11.45 -8.59 30.06
CA MET A 425 -12.91 -8.64 30.00
C MET A 425 -13.52 -7.60 30.94
N ALA A 426 -14.38 -6.74 30.40
CA ALA A 426 -15.14 -5.78 31.18
C ALA A 426 -16.15 -6.49 32.11
N LYS A 427 -16.28 -5.99 33.34
CA LYS A 427 -17.19 -6.55 34.35
C LYS A 427 -17.57 -5.49 35.38
N SER A 428 -18.88 -5.38 35.66
CA SER A 428 -19.44 -4.40 36.60
C SER A 428 -19.02 -2.95 36.28
N GLU A 429 -19.05 -2.58 35.00
CA GLU A 429 -18.55 -1.28 34.55
C GLU A 429 -19.20 -0.81 33.24
N TRP A 430 -19.12 0.50 33.00
CA TRP A 430 -19.50 1.12 31.74
C TRP A 430 -18.37 1.06 30.71
N VAL A 431 -18.70 0.76 29.47
CA VAL A 431 -17.79 0.86 28.33
C VAL A 431 -18.42 1.70 27.24
N PHE A 432 -17.61 2.54 26.60
CA PHE A 432 -18.01 3.29 25.42
C PHE A 432 -17.46 2.58 24.19
N ASP A 433 -18.34 2.24 23.25
CA ASP A 433 -17.94 1.66 21.97
C ASP A 433 -18.10 2.70 20.85
N SER A 434 -16.96 3.18 20.35
CA SER A 434 -16.91 4.16 19.27
C SER A 434 -17.46 3.64 17.94
N GLN A 435 -17.49 2.32 17.71
CA GLN A 435 -18.06 1.76 16.50
C GLN A 435 -19.60 1.94 16.45
N TYR A 436 -20.24 1.89 17.62
CA TYR A 436 -21.69 2.02 17.76
C TYR A 436 -22.14 3.37 18.32
N ASP A 437 -21.18 4.26 18.60
CA ASP A 437 -21.35 5.58 19.22
C ASP A 437 -22.27 5.53 20.45
N SER A 438 -22.04 4.54 21.32
CA SER A 438 -22.92 4.28 22.45
C SER A 438 -22.17 3.75 23.67
N TRP A 439 -22.74 4.03 24.82
CA TRP A 439 -22.37 3.40 26.09
C TRP A 439 -23.10 2.07 26.26
N TYR A 440 -22.41 1.13 26.89
CA TYR A 440 -22.89 -0.19 27.30
C TYR A 440 -22.46 -0.42 28.75
N TYR A 441 -23.22 -1.22 29.48
CA TYR A 441 -22.83 -1.63 30.84
C TYR A 441 -22.64 -3.15 30.88
N LEU A 442 -21.52 -3.62 31.44
CA LEU A 442 -21.27 -5.05 31.62
C LEU A 442 -21.61 -5.43 33.07
N ASN A 443 -22.42 -6.48 33.22
CA ASN A 443 -22.84 -6.99 34.52
C ASN A 443 -21.69 -7.70 35.25
N GLN A 444 -21.97 -8.17 36.47
CA GLN A 444 -20.98 -8.88 37.30
C GLN A 444 -20.53 -10.22 36.70
N ASP A 445 -21.31 -10.81 35.80
CA ASP A 445 -20.91 -11.99 35.03
C ASP A 445 -20.10 -11.64 33.77
N GLY A 446 -19.93 -10.34 33.46
CA GLY A 446 -19.21 -9.82 32.30
C GLY A 446 -20.07 -9.64 31.05
N LYS A 447 -21.34 -10.09 31.07
CA LYS A 447 -22.24 -9.93 29.92
C LYS A 447 -22.81 -8.53 29.88
N TYR A 448 -23.04 -8.00 28.68
CA TYR A 448 -23.69 -6.70 28.57
C TYR A 448 -25.15 -6.74 29.06
N ALA A 449 -25.51 -5.69 29.78
CA ALA A 449 -26.85 -5.41 30.23
C ALA A 449 -27.75 -5.08 29.04
N ARG A 450 -28.93 -5.70 28.98
CA ARG A 450 -29.97 -5.39 28.00
C ARG A 450 -31.36 -5.50 28.60
N ASN A 451 -32.27 -4.66 28.14
CA ASN A 451 -33.65 -4.54 28.64
C ASN A 451 -33.76 -4.37 30.16
N GLN A 452 -32.82 -3.62 30.78
CA GLN A 452 -32.80 -3.47 32.23
C GLN A 452 -32.30 -2.10 32.68
N TRP A 453 -32.70 -1.74 33.91
CA TRP A 453 -32.23 -0.57 34.62
C TRP A 453 -30.94 -0.88 35.39
N ILE A 454 -29.96 0.00 35.28
CA ILE A 454 -28.70 -0.03 36.01
C ILE A 454 -28.64 1.18 36.94
N LYS A 455 -28.40 0.90 38.22
CA LYS A 455 -28.13 1.94 39.21
C LYS A 455 -26.63 2.16 39.30
N ASP A 456 -26.20 3.40 39.09
CA ASP A 456 -24.80 3.80 39.23
C ASP A 456 -24.73 5.11 40.04
N GLY A 457 -24.22 5.00 41.26
CA GLY A 457 -24.37 6.01 42.31
C GLY A 457 -25.85 6.25 42.65
N ASP A 458 -26.26 7.51 42.66
CA ASP A 458 -27.65 7.93 42.92
C ASP A 458 -28.50 8.02 41.65
N LYS A 459 -27.95 7.64 40.50
CA LYS A 459 -28.60 7.77 39.19
C LYS A 459 -29.01 6.41 38.64
N TRP A 460 -30.03 6.43 37.81
CA TRP A 460 -30.55 5.27 37.10
C TRP A 460 -30.43 5.46 35.59
N TYR A 461 -30.01 4.41 34.91
CA TYR A 461 -29.81 4.36 33.47
C TYR A 461 -30.50 3.13 32.90
N TYR A 462 -31.04 3.22 31.69
CA TYR A 462 -31.67 2.07 31.04
C TYR A 462 -30.86 1.61 29.83
N LEU A 463 -30.63 0.29 29.73
CA LEU A 463 -29.98 -0.33 28.58
C LEU A 463 -31.05 -1.01 27.71
N LEU A 464 -31.06 -0.66 26.43
CA LEU A 464 -31.99 -1.14 25.43
C LEU A 464 -31.77 -2.63 25.10
N ALA A 465 -32.61 -3.19 24.23
CA ALA A 465 -32.55 -4.60 23.84
C ALA A 465 -31.22 -5.01 23.18
N ASP A 466 -30.59 -4.07 22.47
CA ASP A 466 -29.28 -4.22 21.84
C ASP A 466 -28.12 -3.83 22.78
N GLY A 467 -28.43 -3.50 24.04
CA GLY A 467 -27.46 -3.16 25.07
C GLY A 467 -27.03 -1.70 25.11
N LYS A 468 -27.52 -0.85 24.19
CA LYS A 468 -27.17 0.57 24.15
C LYS A 468 -27.83 1.36 25.27
N LEU A 469 -27.12 2.36 25.79
CA LEU A 469 -27.68 3.33 26.73
C LEU A 469 -28.80 4.14 26.07
N ALA A 470 -30.00 4.08 26.65
CA ALA A 470 -31.12 4.92 26.25
C ALA A 470 -30.85 6.40 26.56
N LYS A 471 -31.12 7.28 25.59
CA LYS A 471 -30.99 8.74 25.73
C LYS A 471 -32.20 9.44 25.12
N ASN A 472 -32.65 10.55 25.72
CA ASN A 472 -33.73 11.40 25.21
C ASN A 472 -35.03 10.64 24.84
N MET A 473 -35.44 9.68 25.67
CA MET A 473 -36.63 8.85 25.39
C MET A 473 -37.38 8.43 26.66
N THR A 474 -38.53 7.80 26.48
CA THR A 474 -39.37 7.27 27.57
C THR A 474 -39.38 5.75 27.53
N ILE A 475 -39.03 5.12 28.66
CA ILE A 475 -38.99 3.68 28.86
C ILE A 475 -40.07 3.31 29.89
N ASN A 476 -41.14 2.62 29.48
CA ASN A 476 -42.21 2.17 30.38
C ASN A 476 -42.76 3.26 31.31
N GLY A 477 -42.91 4.49 30.81
CA GLY A 477 -43.40 5.65 31.56
C GLY A 477 -42.32 6.48 32.29
N TYR A 478 -41.06 6.03 32.30
CA TYR A 478 -39.92 6.74 32.90
C TYR A 478 -39.14 7.48 31.82
N LYS A 479 -38.82 8.77 32.03
CA LYS A 479 -38.09 9.59 31.05
C LYS A 479 -36.60 9.61 31.36
N VAL A 480 -35.75 9.44 30.36
CA VAL A 480 -34.30 9.62 30.47
C VAL A 480 -33.85 10.85 29.68
N ASN A 481 -32.88 11.60 30.22
CA ASN A 481 -32.36 12.82 29.61
C ASN A 481 -31.29 12.54 28.53
N GLU A 482 -30.60 13.58 28.06
CA GLU A 482 -29.55 13.47 27.02
C GLU A 482 -28.32 12.67 27.46
N LYS A 483 -28.08 12.59 28.78
CA LYS A 483 -27.02 11.81 29.41
C LYS A 483 -27.46 10.38 29.71
N GLY A 484 -28.73 10.06 29.47
CA GLY A 484 -29.35 8.76 29.76
C GLY A 484 -29.78 8.58 31.22
N GLU A 485 -29.73 9.64 32.02
CA GLU A 485 -30.12 9.62 33.42
C GLU A 485 -31.64 9.69 33.52
N TRP A 486 -32.25 8.85 34.35
CA TRP A 486 -33.65 8.95 34.71
C TRP A 486 -33.94 10.29 35.42
N VAL A 487 -35.00 10.98 34.98
CA VAL A 487 -35.44 12.29 35.47
C VAL A 487 -36.91 12.32 35.86
#